data_AF-A0A956TG91-F1
#
_entry.id   AF-A0A956TG91-F1
#
_cell.length_a   1.000
_cell.length_b   1.000
_cell.length_c   1.000
_cell.angle_alpha   90.00
_cell.angle_beta   90.00
_cell.angle_gamma   90.00
#
_symmetry.space_group_name_H-M   'P 1'
#
loop_
_entity.id
_entity.type
_entity.pdbx_description
1 polymer ?
#
loop_
_entity_poly.entity_id
_entity_poly.type
_entity_poly.pdbx_seq_one_letter_code
_entity_poly.pdbx_strand_id
1 'polypeptide(L)'
;MGFEIELAPGWVEREVSLEDGLVLAAGDGRAALVVLPVEGELDPAVFDDDAEVDKLAAEFAGGHEITEKKKFELAGRRALAVSFIDAPEGEPAGRGLVVIVSGPSIWVMSSFMEEERYEAALPEVQQMLTTFKPAR
;
A
#
# COMPACT_ATOMS: atom_id res chain seq x y z
N MET A 1 -10.86 -15.99 0.47
CA MET A 1 -10.80 -14.75 1.27
C MET A 1 -10.88 -13.59 0.28
N GLY A 2 -11.54 -12.48 0.61
CA GLY A 2 -11.78 -11.41 -0.37
C GLY A 2 -11.68 -10.03 0.26
N PHE A 3 -11.70 -8.99 -0.56
CA PHE A 3 -11.83 -7.60 -0.13
C PHE A 3 -12.69 -6.86 -1.16
N GLU A 4 -13.19 -5.70 -0.78
CA GLU A 4 -13.87 -4.76 -1.68
C GLU A 4 -13.03 -3.49 -1.78
N ILE A 5 -12.89 -2.94 -2.99
CA ILE A 5 -12.27 -1.63 -3.25
C ILE A 5 -12.96 -1.00 -4.45
N GLU A 6 -13.25 0.29 -4.39
CA GLU A 6 -13.81 1.05 -5.52
C GLU A 6 -12.66 1.60 -6.36
N LEU A 7 -12.66 1.31 -7.65
CA LEU A 7 -11.63 1.77 -8.57
C LEU A 7 -11.82 3.25 -8.93
N ALA A 8 -10.72 3.99 -8.98
CA ALA A 8 -10.72 5.33 -9.54
C ALA A 8 -11.06 5.27 -11.05
N PRO A 9 -11.65 6.33 -11.64
CA PRO A 9 -11.97 6.36 -13.06
C PRO A 9 -10.76 6.04 -13.93
N GLY A 10 -10.92 5.11 -14.88
CA GLY A 10 -9.84 4.70 -15.78
C GLY A 10 -8.91 3.62 -15.22
N TRP A 11 -9.07 3.19 -13.97
CA TRP A 11 -8.38 2.04 -13.43
C TRP A 11 -9.10 0.73 -13.79
N VAL A 12 -8.32 -0.32 -13.95
CA VAL A 12 -8.79 -1.66 -14.30
C VAL A 12 -8.12 -2.71 -13.42
N GLU A 13 -8.86 -3.76 -13.11
CA GLU A 13 -8.30 -4.97 -12.50
C GLU A 13 -7.45 -5.71 -13.53
N ARG A 14 -6.30 -6.20 -13.07
CA ARG A 14 -5.39 -7.07 -13.83
C ARG A 14 -5.22 -8.36 -13.03
N GLU A 15 -5.66 -9.46 -13.61
CA GLU A 15 -5.29 -10.79 -13.12
C GLU A 15 -3.80 -11.01 -13.39
N VAL A 16 -3.00 -10.87 -12.34
CA VAL A 16 -1.62 -11.33 -12.29
C VAL A 16 -1.64 -12.54 -11.36
N SER A 17 -0.91 -13.60 -11.70
CA SER A 17 -0.81 -14.80 -10.85
C SER A 17 -0.06 -14.48 -9.55
N LEU A 18 -0.76 -13.82 -8.63
CA LEU A 18 -0.39 -13.64 -7.23
C LEU A 18 -1.30 -14.60 -6.45
N GLU A 19 -0.70 -15.45 -5.61
CA GLU A 19 -1.40 -16.59 -5.00
C GLU A 19 -2.68 -16.20 -4.24
N ASP A 20 -2.78 -14.94 -3.77
CA ASP A 20 -4.01 -14.37 -3.19
C ASP A 20 -4.12 -12.83 -3.39
N GLY A 21 -3.43 -12.28 -4.39
CA GLY A 21 -3.31 -10.83 -4.61
C GLY A 21 -4.06 -10.29 -5.82
N LEU A 22 -4.39 -9.00 -5.80
CA LEU A 22 -4.95 -8.28 -6.95
C LEU A 22 -4.02 -7.16 -7.37
N VAL A 23 -3.85 -6.99 -8.68
CA VAL A 23 -3.19 -5.80 -9.24
C VAL A 23 -4.25 -4.93 -9.88
N LEU A 24 -4.34 -3.69 -9.41
CA LEU A 24 -5.13 -2.63 -10.03
C LEU A 24 -4.18 -1.77 -10.83
N ALA A 25 -4.47 -1.53 -12.10
CA ALA A 25 -3.63 -0.71 -12.95
C ALA A 25 -4.43 0.45 -13.52
N ALA A 26 -3.82 1.63 -13.57
CA ALA A 26 -4.34 2.73 -14.37
C ALA A 26 -4.40 2.28 -15.84
N GLY A 27 -5.44 2.67 -16.56
CA GLY A 27 -5.70 2.24 -17.94
C GLY A 27 -4.64 2.68 -18.96
N ASP A 28 -3.84 3.68 -18.59
CA ASP A 28 -2.65 4.13 -19.34
C ASP A 28 -1.39 3.32 -19.04
N GLY A 29 -1.45 2.37 -18.09
CA GLY A 29 -0.36 1.51 -17.65
C GLY A 29 0.70 2.22 -16.83
N ARG A 30 0.45 3.44 -16.34
CA ARG A 30 1.48 4.28 -15.69
C ARG A 30 1.54 4.18 -14.19
N ALA A 31 0.50 3.65 -13.56
CA ALA A 31 0.43 3.40 -12.13
C ALA A 31 -0.20 2.04 -11.86
N ALA A 32 0.22 1.40 -10.78
CA ALA A 32 -0.36 0.17 -10.29
C ALA A 32 -0.44 0.18 -8.76
N LEU A 33 -1.52 -0.40 -8.24
CA LEU A 33 -1.74 -0.67 -6.84
C LEU A 33 -1.88 -2.18 -6.69
N VAL A 34 -0.97 -2.79 -5.95
CA VAL A 34 -1.01 -4.21 -5.61
C VAL A 34 -1.66 -4.35 -4.23
N VAL A 35 -2.67 -5.20 -4.12
CA VAL A 35 -3.38 -5.49 -2.88
C VAL A 35 -3.18 -6.95 -2.53
N LEU A 36 -2.57 -7.23 -1.38
CA LEU A 36 -2.18 -8.57 -0.96
C LEU A 36 -2.60 -8.82 0.50
N PRO A 37 -3.23 -9.96 0.80
CA PRO A 37 -3.20 -10.49 2.15
C PRO A 37 -1.80 -11.03 2.45
N VAL A 38 -1.29 -10.76 3.64
CA VAL A 38 -0.02 -11.30 4.15
C VAL A 38 -0.35 -12.23 5.30
N GLU A 39 0.29 -13.41 5.31
CA GLU A 39 0.14 -14.36 6.40
C GLU A 39 0.57 -13.74 7.74
N GLY A 40 -0.29 -13.85 8.73
CA GLY A 40 -0.03 -13.33 10.08
C GLY A 40 -1.19 -12.50 10.62
N GLU A 41 -1.10 -12.22 11.91
CA GLU A 41 -1.99 -11.33 12.64
C GLU A 41 -1.18 -10.11 13.10
N LEU A 42 -1.72 -8.92 12.89
CA LEU A 42 -1.13 -7.67 13.37
C LEU A 42 -2.04 -7.07 14.44
N ASP A 43 -1.57 -7.12 15.68
CA ASP A 43 -2.25 -6.51 16.83
C ASP A 43 -2.37 -4.99 16.62
N PRO A 44 -3.58 -4.40 16.67
CA PRO A 44 -3.77 -2.96 16.59
C PRO A 44 -3.00 -2.13 17.63
N ALA A 45 -2.56 -2.73 18.75
CA ALA A 45 -1.73 -2.07 19.76
C ALA A 45 -0.32 -1.76 19.25
N VAL A 46 0.17 -2.45 18.22
CA VAL A 46 1.47 -2.16 17.58
C VAL A 46 1.56 -0.70 17.12
N PHE A 47 0.44 -0.12 16.68
CA PHE A 47 0.42 1.26 16.19
C PHE A 47 0.55 2.32 17.31
N ASP A 48 0.43 1.93 18.59
CA ASP A 48 0.65 2.84 19.74
C ASP A 48 2.12 2.93 20.17
N ASP A 49 2.97 2.00 19.71
CA ASP A 49 4.40 2.00 20.01
C ASP A 49 5.18 2.48 18.77
N ASP A 50 5.84 3.63 18.90
CA ASP A 50 6.63 4.21 17.81
C ASP A 50 7.81 3.33 17.40
N ALA A 51 8.43 2.58 18.33
CA ALA A 51 9.54 1.68 18.01
C ALA A 51 9.06 0.47 17.21
N GLU A 52 7.87 -0.05 17.50
CA GLU A 52 7.27 -1.14 16.73
C GLU A 52 6.77 -0.65 15.35
N VAL A 53 6.22 0.56 15.28
CA VAL A 53 5.87 1.21 14.01
C VAL A 53 7.09 1.42 13.12
N ASP A 54 8.23 1.78 13.70
CA ASP A 54 9.49 1.94 12.96
C ASP A 54 10.01 0.63 12.39
N LYS A 55 9.93 -0.47 13.18
CA LYS A 55 10.27 -1.81 12.70
C LYS A 55 9.35 -2.25 11.57
N LEU A 56 8.04 -2.09 11.77
CA LEU A 56 7.03 -2.44 10.79
C LEU A 56 7.23 -1.66 9.48
N ALA A 57 7.48 -0.36 9.57
CA ALA A 57 7.74 0.48 8.41
C ALA A 57 9.01 0.04 7.67
N ALA A 58 10.10 -0.26 8.39
CA ALA A 58 11.35 -0.74 7.80
C ALA A 58 11.20 -2.10 7.11
N GLU A 59 10.43 -3.02 7.69
CA GLU A 59 10.13 -4.33 7.13
C GLU A 59 9.39 -4.20 5.79
N PHE A 60 8.31 -3.43 5.76
CA PHE A 60 7.47 -3.29 4.57
C PHE A 60 8.01 -2.32 3.52
N ALA A 61 8.90 -1.39 3.90
CA ALA A 61 9.64 -0.56 2.96
C ALA A 61 10.80 -1.32 2.28
N GLY A 62 11.10 -2.57 2.66
CA GLY A 62 12.05 -3.42 1.91
C GLY A 62 13.48 -2.88 1.80
N GLY A 63 13.89 -1.99 2.72
CA GLY A 63 15.20 -1.32 2.68
C GLY A 63 15.25 -0.02 1.87
N HIS A 64 14.14 0.43 1.30
CA HIS A 64 14.03 1.74 0.66
C HIS A 64 14.08 2.90 1.68
N GLU A 65 14.39 4.10 1.19
CA GLU A 65 14.46 5.30 2.04
C GLU A 65 13.04 5.74 2.43
N ILE A 66 12.67 5.57 3.70
CA ILE A 66 11.37 6.02 4.22
C ILE A 66 11.37 7.54 4.33
N THR A 67 10.39 8.18 3.69
CA THR A 67 10.20 9.65 3.71
C THR A 67 9.08 10.09 4.64
N GLU A 68 8.03 9.28 4.79
CA GLU A 68 6.89 9.61 5.64
C GLU A 68 6.26 8.36 6.24
N LYS A 69 5.74 8.49 7.47
CA LYS A 69 4.91 7.49 8.14
C LYS A 69 3.66 8.18 8.67
N LYS A 70 2.48 7.61 8.39
CA LYS A 70 1.20 8.15 8.85
C LYS A 70 0.30 7.07 9.39
N LYS A 71 -0.09 7.19 10.67
CA LYS A 71 -1.07 6.32 11.34
C LYS A 71 -2.48 6.85 11.08
N PHE A 72 -3.43 5.97 10.79
CA PHE A 72 -4.83 6.33 10.56
C PHE A 72 -5.76 5.13 10.78
N GLU A 73 -7.06 5.34 10.67
CA GLU A 73 -8.05 4.27 10.68
C GLU A 73 -8.58 4.02 9.27
N LEU A 74 -8.67 2.75 8.88
CA LEU A 74 -9.22 2.30 7.61
C LEU A 74 -10.20 1.16 7.85
N ALA A 75 -11.44 1.31 7.38
CA ALA A 75 -12.51 0.33 7.58
C ALA A 75 -12.69 -0.12 9.05
N GLY A 76 -12.50 0.79 10.01
CA GLY A 76 -12.58 0.50 11.45
C GLY A 76 -11.39 -0.28 12.02
N ARG A 77 -10.30 -0.39 11.27
CA ARG A 77 -9.04 -1.02 11.68
C ARG A 77 -7.92 0.01 11.70
N ARG A 78 -6.87 -0.23 12.47
CA ARG A 78 -5.70 0.66 12.48
C ARG A 78 -4.83 0.37 11.28
N ALA A 79 -4.29 1.43 10.70
CA ALA A 79 -3.47 1.35 9.52
C ALA A 79 -2.26 2.28 9.61
N LEU A 80 -1.21 1.91 8.89
CA LEU A 80 0.01 2.68 8.72
C LEU A 80 0.25 2.85 7.23
N ALA A 81 0.38 4.10 6.78
CA ALA A 81 0.90 4.45 5.48
C ALA A 81 2.40 4.75 5.63
N VAL A 82 3.21 4.16 4.76
CA VAL A 82 4.66 4.34 4.68
C VAL A 82 4.99 4.79 3.26
N SER A 83 5.46 6.03 3.13
CA SER A 83 5.96 6.57 1.86
C SER A 83 7.47 6.36 1.82
N PHE A 84 7.99 5.91 0.68
CA PHE A 84 9.42 5.67 0.48
C PHE A 84 9.89 6.09 -0.91
N ILE A 85 11.20 6.31 -1.03
CA ILE A 85 11.89 6.57 -2.29
C ILE A 85 12.82 5.40 -2.57
N ASP A 86 12.83 4.94 -3.82
CA ASP A 86 13.85 4.07 -4.36
C ASP A 86 14.64 4.86 -5.41
N ALA A 87 15.94 5.04 -5.19
CA ALA A 87 16.81 5.79 -6.10
C ALA A 87 18.09 4.99 -6.36
N PRO A 88 18.02 3.92 -7.18
CA PRO A 88 19.21 3.14 -7.54
C PRO A 88 20.18 4.01 -8.34
N GLU A 89 21.48 3.76 -8.19
CA GLU A 89 22.50 4.49 -8.94
C GLU A 89 22.33 4.25 -10.45
N GLY A 90 22.09 5.31 -11.21
CA GLY A 90 21.93 5.25 -12.67
C GLY A 90 20.51 4.98 -13.17
N GLU A 91 19.53 4.86 -12.28
CA GLU A 91 18.11 4.68 -12.60
C GLU A 91 17.27 5.89 -12.17
N PRO A 92 16.13 6.17 -12.84
CA PRO A 92 15.19 7.19 -12.37
C PRO A 92 14.67 6.86 -10.98
N ALA A 93 14.59 7.86 -10.11
CA ALA A 93 14.01 7.69 -8.78
C ALA A 93 12.52 7.30 -8.89
N GLY A 94 12.15 6.27 -8.14
CA GLY A 94 10.77 5.87 -7.92
C GLY A 94 10.30 6.27 -6.53
N ARG A 95 9.00 6.53 -6.42
CA ARG A 95 8.30 6.72 -5.15
C ARG A 95 7.32 5.60 -4.95
N GLY A 96 7.22 5.16 -3.70
CA GLY A 96 6.29 4.15 -3.29
C GLY A 96 5.48 4.52 -2.07
N LEU A 97 4.30 3.92 -1.99
CA LEU A 97 3.41 3.95 -0.84
C LEU A 97 3.08 2.52 -0.48
N VAL A 98 3.26 2.16 0.79
CA VAL A 98 2.72 0.93 1.36
C VAL A 98 1.74 1.27 2.46
N VAL A 99 0.55 0.67 2.42
CA VAL A 99 -0.44 0.74 3.48
C VAL A 99 -0.61 -0.63 4.11
N ILE A 100 -0.46 -0.68 5.43
CA ILE A 100 -0.53 -1.88 6.25
C ILE A 100 -1.75 -1.75 7.15
N VAL A 101 -2.66 -2.71 7.08
CA VAL A 101 -3.90 -2.71 7.87
C VAL A 101 -3.86 -3.83 8.91
N SER A 102 -4.15 -3.49 10.16
CA SER A 102 -4.18 -4.40 11.30
C SER A 102 -5.31 -5.42 11.20
N GLY A 103 -5.23 -6.49 12.00
CA GLY A 103 -6.29 -7.49 12.15
C GLY A 103 -5.82 -8.93 11.96
N PRO A 104 -6.78 -9.89 11.88
CA PRO A 104 -6.50 -11.34 11.80
C PRO A 104 -5.86 -11.77 10.47
N SER A 105 -5.85 -10.86 9.49
CA SER A 105 -5.09 -10.99 8.26
C SER A 105 -4.52 -9.62 7.97
N ILE A 106 -3.20 -9.56 7.78
CA ILE A 106 -2.50 -8.33 7.43
C ILE A 106 -2.84 -8.03 5.98
N TRP A 107 -3.25 -6.80 5.68
CA TRP A 107 -3.43 -6.36 4.30
C TRP A 107 -2.37 -5.34 3.95
N VAL A 108 -1.70 -5.60 2.84
CA VAL A 108 -0.65 -4.74 2.29
C VAL A 108 -1.11 -4.24 0.94
N MET A 109 -1.15 -2.92 0.83
CA MET A 109 -1.46 -2.24 -0.42
C MET A 109 -0.23 -1.44 -0.83
N SER A 110 0.41 -1.80 -1.93
CA SER A 110 1.64 -1.17 -2.39
C SER A 110 1.48 -0.56 -3.77
N SER A 111 2.06 0.61 -3.95
CA SER A 111 2.16 1.27 -5.25
C SER A 111 3.59 1.77 -5.39
N PHE A 112 4.20 1.56 -6.55
CA PHE A 112 5.53 2.05 -6.88
C PHE A 112 5.55 2.57 -8.31
N MET A 113 6.05 3.79 -8.50
CA MET A 113 6.11 4.43 -9.82
C MET A 113 7.20 5.51 -9.87
N GLU A 114 7.56 5.93 -11.08
CA GLU A 114 8.45 7.07 -11.31
C GLU A 114 7.96 8.32 -10.56
N GLU A 115 8.90 9.10 -9.99
CA GLU A 115 8.59 10.27 -9.15
C GLU A 115 7.63 11.27 -9.84
N GLU A 116 7.83 11.57 -11.12
CA GLU A 116 6.97 12.49 -11.88
C GLU A 116 5.52 12.02 -11.97
N ARG A 117 5.29 10.72 -11.89
CA ARG A 117 3.96 10.09 -12.00
C ARG A 117 3.31 9.89 -10.65
N TYR A 118 4.12 9.72 -9.60
CA TYR A 118 3.66 9.51 -8.24
C TYR A 118 2.72 10.60 -7.77
N GLU A 119 3.11 11.86 -7.93
CA GLU A 119 2.28 13.00 -7.49
C GLU A 119 0.93 13.08 -8.23
N ALA A 120 0.87 12.63 -9.49
CA ALA A 120 -0.35 12.63 -10.29
C ALA A 120 -1.30 11.48 -9.93
N ALA A 121 -0.76 10.28 -9.67
CA ALA A 121 -1.56 9.10 -9.35
C ALA A 121 -1.89 8.97 -7.85
N LEU A 122 -1.11 9.61 -6.97
CA LEU A 122 -1.28 9.50 -5.52
C LEU A 122 -2.69 9.84 -5.04
N PRO A 123 -3.38 10.90 -5.51
CA PRO A 123 -4.75 11.19 -5.08
C PRO A 123 -5.73 10.07 -5.46
N GLU A 124 -5.57 9.46 -6.63
CA GLU A 124 -6.41 8.35 -7.10
C GLU A 124 -6.15 7.09 -6.27
N VAL A 125 -4.88 6.78 -6.01
CA VAL A 125 -4.47 5.68 -5.12
C VAL A 125 -5.04 5.89 -3.73
N GLN A 126 -4.88 7.09 -3.14
CA GLN A 126 -5.44 7.43 -1.83
C GLN A 126 -6.96 7.30 -1.81
N GLN A 127 -7.66 7.75 -2.86
CA GLN A 127 -9.11 7.59 -2.96
C GLN A 127 -9.50 6.11 -2.93
N MET A 128 -8.90 5.26 -3.77
CA MET A 128 -9.17 3.83 -3.78
C MET A 128 -8.91 3.22 -2.39
N LEU A 129 -7.78 3.56 -1.77
CA LEU A 129 -7.42 3.09 -0.43
C LEU A 129 -8.49 3.43 0.62
N THR A 130 -9.16 4.60 0.55
CA THR A 130 -10.23 4.94 1.51
C THR A 130 -11.48 4.08 1.38
N THR A 131 -11.67 3.43 0.23
CA THR A 131 -12.83 2.56 -0.03
C THR A 131 -12.56 1.09 0.28
N PHE A 132 -11.30 0.76 0.58
CA PHE A 132 -10.88 -0.61 0.89
C PHE A 132 -11.63 -1.18 2.10
N LYS A 133 -12.20 -2.37 1.93
CA LYS A 133 -12.85 -3.14 2.99
C LYS A 133 -12.35 -4.59 2.93
N PRO A 134 -11.57 -5.05 3.92
CA PRO A 134 -11.23 -6.46 4.00
C PRO A 134 -12.49 -7.27 4.32
N ALA A 135 -12.65 -8.47 3.74
CA ALA A 135 -13.72 -9.38 4.15
C ALA A 135 -13.62 -9.69 5.66
N ARG A 136 -14.78 -9.98 6.26
CA ARG A 136 -14.91 -10.32 7.68
C ARG A 136 -14.22 -11.62 8.04
#